data_AF-A0A940S953-F1
#
_entry.id   AF-A0A940S953-F1
#
_cell.length_a   1.000
_cell.length_b   1.000
_cell.length_c   1.000
_cell.angle_alpha   90.00
_cell.angle_beta   90.00
_cell.angle_gamma   90.00
#
_symmetry.space_group_name_H-M   'P 1'
#
loop_
_entity.id
_entity.type
_entity.pdbx_description
1 polymer ?
#
loop_
_entity_poly.entity_id
_entity_poly.type
_entity_poly.pdbx_seq_one_letter_code
_entity_poly.pdbx_strand_id
1 'polypeptide(L)'
;MPARHLGPGSQPGQRGGLGRVYFEFGRSLQAGLDCAGDLTPEQGAIFGWMRHRVDETPELRVEGSPGEPLTILLRDLHPRLDVEQIEGTAVTGFSLIHEIPRHLRGRILILGTSGGPAGGQEVALDLLAYDLPADVQAMSMNRDWGASYQLLRASALDAGRIRTLYTEEGPAGIFAGWLDRLPRLAGTADLFLEFRDVRAAILPDGELVVSGGLNLADAPPRRMEAMGCAVVRAPGGASAVVPLVAESYAPLEGGFVLGGIVAAPPDSTIEVVVQLRRGDRAWWFLAEVSPAPLPDFLSALSLPRTELSAPDAAALQAWLRDALSERSRALQGYLSGMSLSGSPAEPGGTALLFGVNDEYAARVLALLAPDLETRFSRIVLSGAAAGRAAAALLRRGAMEVVVEGDAEGALAVAARGSGTVAPIDTAALVDAAIEGNPGRLTANALRAESLPWIAGLHAVAGTGTMEATMGRVVAMMAGVDASALPMPAQRPDPLGGLLSEHLRGLWEMVPVTGSPR
;
A
#
# COMPACT_ATOMS: atom_id res chain seq x y z
N MET A 1 33.78 -25.96 -26.55
CA MET A 1 33.28 -26.89 -27.60
C MET A 1 32.32 -26.14 -28.49
N PRO A 2 32.23 -26.43 -29.81
CA PRO A 2 31.26 -25.75 -30.66
C PRO A 2 29.83 -26.16 -30.27
N ALA A 3 28.95 -25.16 -30.12
CA ALA A 3 27.52 -25.34 -29.88
C ALA A 3 26.90 -26.14 -31.03
N ARG A 4 26.05 -27.14 -30.73
CA ARG A 4 25.18 -27.72 -31.75
C ARG A 4 23.87 -26.94 -31.74
N HIS A 5 23.71 -26.03 -32.70
CA HIS A 5 22.45 -25.33 -32.92
C HIS A 5 21.42 -26.34 -33.42
N LEU A 6 20.42 -26.61 -32.59
CA LEU A 6 19.21 -27.32 -32.99
C LEU A 6 18.25 -26.19 -33.33
N GLY A 7 17.87 -26.06 -34.61
CA GLY A 7 17.00 -24.98 -35.10
C GLY A 7 15.66 -24.90 -34.34
N PRO A 8 14.73 -24.00 -34.73
CA PRO A 8 13.43 -23.87 -34.06
C PRO A 8 12.72 -25.22 -34.05
N GLY A 9 12.82 -25.91 -32.92
CA GLY A 9 12.59 -27.33 -32.79
C GLY A 9 11.40 -27.54 -31.88
N SER A 10 10.25 -27.80 -32.48
CA SER A 10 9.14 -28.46 -31.81
C SER A 10 9.65 -29.77 -31.18
N GLN A 11 9.73 -29.82 -29.85
CA GLN A 11 9.74 -31.11 -29.16
C GLN A 11 8.48 -31.89 -29.55
N PRO A 12 8.51 -33.24 -29.60
CA PRO A 12 7.30 -34.03 -29.74
C PRO A 12 6.44 -33.82 -28.48
N GLY A 13 5.47 -32.91 -28.56
CA GLY A 13 4.57 -32.56 -27.44
C GLY A 13 4.27 -31.06 -27.27
N GLN A 14 5.08 -30.15 -27.82
CA GLN A 14 4.82 -28.71 -27.73
C GLN A 14 4.03 -28.21 -28.94
N ARG A 15 2.72 -27.98 -28.76
CA ARG A 15 1.92 -27.21 -29.73
C ARG A 15 2.15 -25.71 -29.51
N GLY A 16 2.82 -25.07 -30.47
CA GLY A 16 2.80 -23.63 -30.71
C GLY A 16 3.60 -22.78 -29.71
N GLY A 17 4.91 -22.64 -29.92
CA GLY A 17 5.77 -21.74 -29.13
C GLY A 17 6.46 -20.71 -30.02
N LEU A 18 6.39 -19.45 -29.62
CA LEU A 18 7.20 -18.33 -30.13
C LEU A 18 8.69 -18.72 -30.17
N GLY A 19 9.43 -18.26 -31.19
CA GLY A 19 10.76 -18.77 -31.58
C GLY A 19 11.83 -18.82 -30.48
N ARG A 20 11.88 -19.92 -29.73
CA ARG A 20 12.95 -20.24 -28.77
C ARG A 20 14.13 -20.89 -29.49
N VAL A 21 15.35 -20.50 -29.13
CA VAL A 21 16.59 -21.13 -29.64
C VAL A 21 17.18 -22.01 -28.54
N TYR A 22 17.48 -23.26 -28.89
CA TYR A 22 17.95 -24.29 -27.97
C TYR A 22 19.39 -24.72 -28.30
N PHE A 23 20.19 -24.90 -27.26
CA PHE A 23 21.59 -25.28 -27.38
C PHE A 23 21.94 -26.44 -26.45
N GLU A 24 22.65 -27.42 -26.99
CA GLU A 24 23.18 -28.56 -26.24
C GLU A 24 24.71 -28.53 -26.24
N PHE A 25 25.31 -28.57 -25.04
CA PHE A 25 26.74 -28.47 -24.81
C PHE A 25 27.26 -29.69 -24.06
N GLY A 26 27.64 -30.73 -24.82
CA GLY A 26 28.04 -32.00 -24.22
C GLY A 26 26.84 -32.73 -23.59
N ARG A 27 27.09 -33.54 -22.56
CA ARG A 27 26.04 -34.35 -21.89
C ARG A 27 25.43 -33.69 -20.64
N SER A 28 25.99 -32.58 -20.16
CA SER A 28 25.72 -32.05 -18.81
C SER A 28 25.17 -30.64 -18.76
N LEU A 29 25.42 -29.81 -19.78
CA LEU A 29 24.94 -28.42 -19.83
C LEU A 29 24.08 -28.20 -21.07
N GLN A 30 22.86 -27.74 -20.85
CA GLN A 30 21.93 -27.32 -21.91
C GLN A 30 21.41 -25.92 -21.60
N ALA A 31 21.11 -25.14 -22.62
CA ALA A 31 20.56 -23.81 -22.42
C ALA A 31 19.53 -23.47 -23.49
N GLY A 32 18.53 -22.69 -23.10
CA GLY A 32 17.57 -22.09 -24.02
C GLY A 32 17.53 -20.59 -23.81
N LEU A 33 17.48 -19.84 -24.91
CA LEU A 33 17.28 -18.41 -24.91
C LEU A 33 15.84 -18.10 -25.34
N ASP A 34 15.12 -17.39 -24.47
CA ASP A 34 13.77 -16.92 -24.77
C ASP A 34 13.82 -15.55 -25.46
N CYS A 35 14.77 -14.70 -25.07
CA CYS A 35 14.91 -13.33 -25.58
C CYS A 35 16.33 -12.82 -25.43
N ALA A 36 16.79 -12.06 -26.42
CA ALA A 36 17.92 -11.15 -26.27
C ALA A 36 17.62 -9.86 -27.04
N GLY A 37 17.51 -8.73 -26.34
CA GLY A 37 17.08 -7.47 -26.94
C GLY A 37 17.54 -6.24 -26.17
N ASP A 38 17.26 -5.07 -26.72
CA ASP A 38 17.69 -3.78 -26.17
C ASP A 38 16.50 -3.19 -25.41
N LEU A 39 16.72 -2.86 -24.14
CA LEU A 39 15.75 -2.08 -23.35
C LEU A 39 15.85 -0.60 -23.70
N THR A 40 17.09 -0.13 -23.84
CA THR A 40 17.45 1.22 -24.25
C THR A 40 18.74 1.13 -25.08
N PRO A 41 19.18 2.21 -25.76
CA PRO A 41 20.47 2.20 -26.45
C PRO A 41 21.68 1.88 -25.57
N GLU A 42 21.53 1.99 -24.24
CA GLU A 42 22.60 1.81 -23.25
C GLU A 42 22.40 0.55 -22.39
N GLN A 43 21.29 -0.20 -22.55
CA GLN A 43 20.98 -1.38 -21.73
C GLN A 43 20.34 -2.51 -22.54
N GLY A 44 20.84 -3.72 -22.35
CA GLY A 44 20.32 -4.95 -22.94
C GLY A 44 19.67 -5.85 -21.90
N ALA A 45 18.72 -6.66 -22.35
CA ALA A 45 18.10 -7.72 -21.57
C ALA A 45 18.32 -9.07 -22.24
N ILE A 46 18.60 -10.09 -21.42
CA ILE A 46 18.70 -11.48 -21.87
C ILE A 46 17.87 -12.34 -20.92
N PHE A 47 16.93 -13.08 -21.48
CA PHE A 47 16.08 -14.02 -20.75
C PHE A 47 16.31 -15.43 -21.29
N GLY A 48 16.42 -16.38 -20.38
CA GLY A 48 16.62 -17.77 -20.77
C GLY A 48 16.62 -18.70 -19.58
N TRP A 49 17.18 -19.88 -19.82
CA TRP A 49 17.35 -20.91 -18.81
C TRP A 49 18.56 -21.78 -19.15
N MET A 50 19.07 -22.44 -18.12
CA MET A 50 20.12 -23.44 -18.23
C MET A 50 19.77 -24.68 -17.40
N ARG A 51 20.01 -25.85 -17.98
CA ARG A 51 19.95 -27.13 -17.29
C ARG A 51 21.38 -27.58 -17.01
N HIS A 52 21.67 -27.81 -15.74
CA HIS A 52 22.99 -28.18 -15.22
C HIS A 52 22.86 -29.33 -14.23
N ARG A 53 23.97 -29.89 -13.75
CA ARG A 53 23.88 -30.93 -12.70
C ARG A 53 23.47 -30.31 -11.36
N VAL A 54 22.81 -31.08 -10.50
CA VAL A 54 22.32 -30.61 -9.20
C VAL A 54 23.47 -30.19 -8.26
N ASP A 55 24.66 -30.77 -8.43
CA ASP A 55 25.88 -30.46 -7.68
C ASP A 55 26.69 -29.28 -8.28
N GLU A 56 26.22 -28.68 -9.37
CA GLU A 56 26.87 -27.57 -10.05
C GLU A 56 26.17 -26.24 -9.80
N THR A 57 26.95 -25.16 -9.66
CA THR A 57 26.44 -23.80 -9.54
C THR A 57 26.45 -23.11 -10.89
N PRO A 58 25.33 -22.51 -11.34
CA PRO A 58 25.27 -21.79 -12.61
C PRO A 58 26.04 -20.46 -12.55
N GLU A 59 26.83 -20.20 -13.60
CA GLU A 59 27.58 -18.96 -13.80
C GLU A 59 27.14 -18.29 -15.10
N LEU A 60 26.91 -16.98 -15.03
CA LEU A 60 26.44 -16.17 -16.15
C LEU A 60 27.30 -14.91 -16.22
N ARG A 61 27.90 -14.65 -17.40
CA ARG A 61 28.52 -13.37 -17.72
C ARG A 61 28.15 -12.94 -19.14
N VAL A 62 28.22 -11.63 -19.41
CA VAL A 62 28.01 -11.07 -20.74
C VAL A 62 29.29 -10.37 -21.15
N GLU A 63 29.73 -10.57 -22.39
CA GLU A 63 30.90 -9.94 -22.96
C GLU A 63 30.51 -9.13 -24.21
N GLY A 64 31.10 -7.94 -24.40
CA GLY A 64 30.85 -7.09 -25.56
C GLY A 64 31.64 -7.55 -26.79
N SER A 65 32.82 -8.12 -26.53
CA SER A 65 33.68 -8.82 -27.46
C SER A 65 34.39 -9.94 -26.68
N PRO A 66 34.94 -10.99 -27.33
CA PRO A 66 35.58 -12.09 -26.61
C PRO A 66 36.65 -11.59 -25.62
N GLY A 67 36.45 -11.85 -24.32
CA GLY A 67 37.35 -11.43 -23.24
C GLY A 67 37.11 -10.03 -22.68
N GLU A 68 36.07 -9.33 -23.12
CA GLU A 68 35.70 -7.98 -22.65
C GLU A 68 34.36 -8.00 -21.89
N PRO A 69 34.37 -8.19 -20.55
CA PRO A 69 33.15 -8.34 -19.77
C PRO A 69 32.34 -7.04 -19.69
N LEU A 70 31.02 -7.16 -19.84
CA LEU A 70 30.07 -6.07 -19.65
C LEU A 70 29.58 -6.04 -18.19
N THR A 71 29.25 -4.84 -17.71
CA THR A 71 28.61 -4.65 -16.41
C THR A 71 27.22 -5.27 -16.40
N ILE A 72 27.00 -6.24 -15.51
CA ILE A 72 25.66 -6.76 -15.22
C ILE A 72 25.01 -5.87 -14.16
N LEU A 73 23.89 -5.25 -14.52
CA LEU A 73 23.09 -4.40 -13.65
C LEU A 73 22.18 -5.22 -12.75
N LEU A 74 21.63 -6.30 -13.31
CA LEU A 74 20.80 -7.25 -12.58
C LEU A 74 21.08 -8.67 -13.08
N ARG A 75 21.27 -9.59 -12.13
CA ARG A 75 21.29 -11.03 -12.35
C ARG A 75 20.30 -11.68 -11.41
N ASP A 76 19.17 -12.09 -11.97
CA ASP A 76 18.15 -12.85 -11.25
C ASP A 76 18.14 -14.31 -11.71
N LEU A 77 18.15 -15.24 -10.77
CA LEU A 77 18.08 -16.68 -11.00
C LEU A 77 16.80 -17.22 -10.34
N HIS A 78 16.00 -17.95 -11.10
CA HIS A 78 14.67 -18.40 -10.66
C HIS A 78 14.36 -19.80 -11.24
N PRO A 79 13.48 -20.59 -10.59
CA PRO A 79 13.07 -21.88 -11.13
C PRO A 79 12.31 -21.74 -12.47
N ARG A 80 12.42 -22.74 -13.34
CA ARG A 80 11.68 -22.83 -14.62
C ARG A 80 10.86 -24.11 -14.68
N LEU A 81 9.61 -24.00 -14.27
CA LEU A 81 8.69 -25.13 -14.18
C LEU A 81 8.11 -25.54 -15.54
N ASP A 82 8.20 -24.67 -16.55
CA ASP A 82 7.77 -24.94 -17.94
C ASP A 82 8.78 -25.79 -18.72
N VAL A 83 9.97 -26.02 -18.17
CA VAL A 83 11.04 -26.80 -18.78
C VAL A 83 11.18 -28.12 -18.05
N GLU A 84 11.13 -29.22 -18.79
CA GLU A 84 11.27 -30.56 -18.23
C GLU A 84 12.57 -30.68 -17.42
N GLN A 85 12.51 -31.26 -16.23
CA GLN A 85 13.70 -31.56 -15.43
C GLN A 85 14.05 -33.03 -15.60
N ILE A 86 15.30 -33.32 -15.99
CA ILE A 86 15.81 -34.69 -16.11
C ILE A 86 16.43 -35.11 -14.78
N GLU A 87 16.29 -36.38 -14.40
CA GLU A 87 16.90 -36.94 -13.19
C GLU A 87 18.40 -36.61 -13.09
N GLY A 88 18.84 -36.13 -11.92
CA GLY A 88 20.22 -35.72 -11.68
C GLY A 88 20.60 -34.33 -12.24
N THR A 89 19.66 -33.59 -12.83
CA THR A 89 19.86 -32.21 -13.31
C THR A 89 18.93 -31.22 -12.60
N ALA A 90 19.33 -29.95 -12.56
CA ALA A 90 18.51 -28.82 -12.13
C ALA A 90 18.29 -27.88 -13.34
N VAL A 91 17.14 -27.21 -13.40
CA VAL A 91 16.86 -26.17 -14.39
C VAL A 91 16.76 -24.83 -13.70
N THR A 92 17.63 -23.91 -14.09
CA THR A 92 17.69 -22.54 -13.57
C THR A 92 17.36 -21.56 -14.69
N GLY A 93 16.25 -20.85 -14.54
CA GLY A 93 15.94 -19.67 -15.34
C GLY A 93 16.78 -18.48 -14.93
N PHE A 94 17.00 -17.56 -15.87
CA PHE A 94 17.72 -16.33 -15.59
C PHE A 94 17.10 -15.12 -16.28
N SER A 95 17.18 -13.98 -15.58
CA SER A 95 16.95 -12.64 -16.15
C SER A 95 18.23 -11.82 -15.97
N LEU A 96 18.82 -11.39 -17.07
CA LEU A 96 20.02 -10.56 -17.07
C LEU A 96 19.70 -9.19 -17.65
N ILE A 97 20.02 -8.13 -16.91
CA ILE A 97 20.08 -6.76 -17.44
C ILE A 97 21.53 -6.31 -17.40
N HIS A 98 22.06 -5.80 -18.50
CA HIS A 98 23.45 -5.38 -18.61
C HIS A 98 23.61 -4.06 -19.36
N GLU A 99 24.75 -3.39 -19.18
CA GLU A 99 25.09 -2.19 -19.94
C GLU A 99 25.53 -2.53 -21.36
N ILE A 100 25.24 -1.62 -22.30
CA ILE A 100 25.73 -1.66 -23.68
C ILE A 100 26.65 -0.45 -23.87
N PRO A 101 27.99 -0.64 -23.87
CA PRO A 101 28.91 0.44 -24.16
C PRO A 101 28.70 0.97 -25.58
N ARG A 102 28.68 2.30 -25.76
CA ARG A 102 28.39 2.94 -27.08
C ARG A 102 29.32 2.49 -28.22
N HIS A 103 30.50 1.97 -27.89
CA HIS A 103 31.52 1.53 -28.84
C HIS A 103 31.48 0.01 -29.12
N LEU A 104 30.67 -0.76 -28.40
CA LEU A 104 30.55 -2.22 -28.56
C LEU A 104 29.11 -2.58 -28.95
N ARG A 105 28.96 -3.27 -30.08
CA ARG A 105 27.66 -3.80 -30.52
C ARG A 105 27.51 -5.30 -30.30
N GLY A 106 28.63 -6.04 -30.26
CA GLY A 106 28.63 -7.47 -30.01
C GLY A 106 28.10 -7.78 -28.61
N ARG A 107 27.39 -8.91 -28.48
CA ARG A 107 27.01 -9.47 -27.18
C ARG A 107 27.21 -10.96 -27.22
N ILE A 108 28.12 -11.42 -26.37
CA ILE A 108 28.39 -12.82 -26.17
C ILE A 108 27.89 -13.15 -24.76
N LEU A 109 26.88 -14.01 -24.68
CA LEU A 109 26.47 -14.58 -23.41
C LEU A 109 27.39 -15.76 -23.10
N ILE A 110 28.07 -15.69 -21.97
CA ILE A 110 28.82 -16.83 -21.46
C ILE A 110 27.97 -17.51 -20.38
N LEU A 111 27.71 -18.80 -20.62
CA LEU A 111 27.04 -19.70 -19.71
C LEU A 111 28.07 -20.67 -19.17
N GLY A 112 28.15 -20.84 -17.86
CA GLY A 112 29.06 -21.79 -17.26
C GLY A 112 28.53 -22.46 -16.01
N THR A 113 29.27 -23.45 -15.54
CA THR A 113 29.00 -24.12 -14.26
C THR A 113 30.29 -24.25 -13.45
N SER A 114 30.19 -24.15 -12.12
CA SER A 114 31.31 -24.38 -11.20
C SER A 114 30.95 -25.37 -10.09
N GLY A 115 31.97 -25.95 -9.44
CA GLY A 115 31.83 -26.85 -8.29
C GLY A 115 31.69 -28.35 -8.60
N GLY A 116 31.63 -28.76 -9.87
CA GLY A 116 31.47 -30.17 -10.26
C GLY A 116 32.79 -30.96 -10.42
N PRO A 117 32.74 -32.31 -10.36
CA PRO A 117 33.91 -33.20 -10.45
C PRO A 117 34.61 -33.20 -11.82
N ALA A 118 33.98 -32.64 -12.85
CA ALA A 118 34.51 -32.57 -14.20
C ALA A 118 35.34 -31.30 -14.49
N GLY A 119 35.48 -30.39 -13.52
CA GLY A 119 35.95 -29.03 -13.78
C GLY A 119 34.87 -28.20 -14.48
N GLY A 120 34.84 -26.89 -14.26
CA GLY A 120 33.79 -26.02 -14.79
C GLY A 120 33.70 -26.07 -16.32
N GLN A 121 32.48 -26.12 -16.85
CA GLN A 121 32.24 -25.97 -18.28
C GLN A 121 31.84 -24.53 -18.55
N GLU A 122 32.40 -23.93 -19.59
CA GLU A 122 31.98 -22.63 -20.10
C GLU A 122 31.63 -22.72 -21.58
N VAL A 123 30.62 -21.94 -21.95
CA VAL A 123 30.03 -21.89 -23.26
C VAL A 123 29.83 -20.43 -23.63
N ALA A 124 30.29 -20.05 -24.82
CA ALA A 124 30.03 -18.74 -25.40
C ALA A 124 28.94 -18.82 -26.46
N LEU A 125 27.92 -17.97 -26.33
CA LEU A 125 26.81 -17.79 -27.27
C LEU A 125 26.86 -16.38 -27.83
N ASP A 126 27.17 -16.24 -29.12
CA ASP A 126 27.02 -14.97 -29.82
C ASP A 126 25.54 -14.67 -30.04
N LEU A 127 25.00 -13.71 -29.30
CA LEU A 127 23.57 -13.38 -29.31
C LEU A 127 23.12 -12.76 -30.64
N LEU A 128 24.05 -12.16 -31.41
CA LEU A 128 23.74 -11.57 -32.72
C LEU A 128 23.74 -12.62 -33.84
N ALA A 129 24.37 -13.77 -33.61
CA ALA A 129 24.43 -14.86 -34.59
C ALA A 129 23.13 -15.67 -34.68
N TYR A 130 22.21 -15.47 -33.72
CA TYR A 130 20.94 -16.19 -33.65
C TYR A 130 19.76 -15.23 -33.83
N ASP A 131 18.75 -15.65 -34.59
CA ASP A 131 17.52 -14.88 -34.83
C ASP A 131 16.59 -14.96 -33.59
N LEU A 132 17.08 -14.40 -32.48
CA LEU A 132 16.38 -14.40 -31.19
C LEU A 132 15.27 -13.33 -31.18
N PRO A 133 14.15 -13.57 -30.48
CA PRO A 133 13.18 -12.52 -30.21
C PRO A 133 13.85 -11.32 -29.53
N ALA A 134 13.77 -10.15 -30.17
CA ALA A 134 14.30 -8.89 -29.64
C ALA A 134 13.26 -8.07 -28.88
N ASP A 135 11.97 -8.42 -28.96
CA ASP A 135 10.88 -7.74 -28.26
C ASP A 135 10.79 -8.22 -26.80
N VAL A 136 11.55 -7.54 -25.95
CA VAL A 136 11.64 -7.82 -24.51
C VAL A 136 10.28 -7.65 -23.81
N GLN A 137 9.44 -6.73 -24.28
CA GLN A 137 8.12 -6.48 -23.71
C GLN A 137 7.16 -7.65 -24.00
N ALA A 138 7.09 -8.09 -25.27
CA ALA A 138 6.28 -9.25 -25.64
C ALA A 138 6.75 -10.53 -24.94
N MET A 139 8.05 -10.66 -24.69
CA MET A 139 8.59 -11.79 -23.94
C MET A 139 8.22 -11.72 -22.46
N SER A 140 8.34 -10.55 -21.83
CA SER A 140 7.94 -10.35 -20.42
C SER A 140 6.45 -10.63 -20.20
N MET A 141 5.59 -10.27 -21.16
CA MET A 141 4.16 -10.57 -21.12
C MET A 141 3.84 -12.07 -21.07
N ASN A 142 4.69 -12.93 -21.67
CA ASN A 142 4.44 -14.37 -21.82
C ASN A 142 5.28 -15.26 -20.89
N ARG A 143 6.14 -14.66 -20.07
CA ARG A 143 6.94 -15.39 -19.08
C ARG A 143 6.11 -15.80 -17.87
N ASP A 144 6.67 -16.74 -17.11
CA ASP A 144 6.16 -17.09 -15.79
C ASP A 144 5.99 -15.82 -14.92
N TRP A 145 4.91 -15.79 -14.15
CA TRP A 145 4.56 -14.64 -13.33
C TRP A 145 5.58 -14.41 -12.22
N GLY A 146 6.14 -15.48 -11.65
CA GLY A 146 7.19 -15.40 -10.63
C GLY A 146 8.46 -14.73 -11.16
N ALA A 147 8.92 -15.16 -12.33
CA ALA A 147 10.08 -14.55 -12.99
C ALA A 147 9.88 -13.06 -13.28
N SER A 148 8.70 -12.71 -13.80
CA SER A 148 8.35 -11.31 -14.14
C SER A 148 8.23 -10.44 -12.90
N TYR A 149 7.64 -10.98 -11.82
CA TYR A 149 7.51 -10.27 -10.55
C TYR A 149 8.86 -10.02 -9.88
N GLN A 150 9.77 -11.00 -9.85
CA GLN A 150 11.12 -10.80 -9.28
C GLN A 150 11.90 -9.72 -10.05
N LEU A 151 11.83 -9.76 -11.39
CA LEU A 151 12.45 -8.74 -12.23
C LEU A 151 11.81 -7.35 -11.99
N LEU A 152 10.48 -7.27 -11.88
CA LEU A 152 9.76 -6.04 -11.57
C LEU A 152 10.20 -5.45 -10.23
N ARG A 153 10.22 -6.27 -9.18
CA ARG A 153 10.62 -5.86 -7.82
C ARG A 153 12.07 -5.38 -7.78
N ALA A 154 12.98 -6.12 -8.40
CA ALA A 154 14.38 -5.70 -8.51
C ALA A 154 14.53 -4.38 -9.27
N SER A 155 13.75 -4.20 -10.34
CA SER A 155 13.74 -2.95 -11.12
C SER A 155 13.17 -1.77 -10.32
N ALA A 156 12.13 -2.01 -9.51
CA ALA A 156 11.54 -0.98 -8.65
C ALA A 156 12.48 -0.56 -7.51
N LEU A 157 13.26 -1.50 -6.97
CA LEU A 157 14.26 -1.23 -5.93
C LEU A 157 15.43 -0.38 -6.45
N ASP A 158 15.79 -0.48 -7.74
CA ASP A 158 16.89 0.27 -8.35
C ASP A 158 16.47 0.92 -9.69
N ALA A 159 15.38 1.69 -9.65
CA ALA A 159 14.78 2.32 -10.84
C ALA A 159 15.69 3.37 -11.50
N GLY A 160 16.71 3.87 -10.80
CA GLY A 160 17.70 4.80 -11.35
C GLY A 160 18.72 4.10 -12.25
N ARG A 161 19.08 2.86 -11.91
CA ARG A 161 20.05 2.05 -12.65
C ARG A 161 19.40 1.12 -13.66
N ILE A 162 18.23 0.55 -13.37
CA ILE A 162 17.57 -0.46 -14.22
C ILE A 162 16.42 0.19 -14.99
N ARG A 163 16.60 0.40 -16.32
CA ARG A 163 15.63 1.11 -17.17
C ARG A 163 14.57 0.20 -17.80
N THR A 164 14.00 -0.73 -17.02
CA THR A 164 12.92 -1.63 -17.47
C THR A 164 11.53 -1.03 -17.23
N LEU A 165 11.42 -0.01 -16.39
CA LEU A 165 10.15 0.58 -15.95
C LEU A 165 9.69 1.77 -16.80
N TYR A 166 10.42 2.27 -17.79
CA TYR A 166 10.08 3.55 -18.47
C TYR A 166 9.60 3.36 -19.91
N THR A 167 8.66 4.21 -20.34
CA THR A 167 8.29 4.47 -21.75
C THR A 167 8.34 5.98 -22.03
N GLU A 168 8.19 6.40 -23.30
CA GLU A 168 8.13 7.83 -23.68
C GLU A 168 7.03 8.62 -22.94
N GLU A 169 5.98 7.96 -22.46
CA GLU A 169 4.88 8.53 -21.66
C GLU A 169 4.77 7.88 -20.26
N GLY A 170 5.90 7.65 -19.59
CA GLY A 170 5.94 7.22 -18.18
C GLY A 170 6.09 5.72 -17.94
N PRO A 171 6.17 5.25 -16.69
CA PRO A 171 6.07 3.80 -16.40
C PRO A 171 4.70 3.19 -16.78
N ALA A 172 4.61 1.93 -17.23
CA ALA A 172 5.33 0.74 -16.78
C ALA A 172 6.08 -0.06 -17.87
N GLY A 173 7.02 0.59 -18.57
CA GLY A 173 8.05 0.00 -19.45
C GLY A 173 7.71 -1.34 -20.11
N ILE A 174 8.56 -2.35 -19.89
CA ILE A 174 8.37 -3.70 -20.47
C ILE A 174 7.27 -4.54 -19.76
N PHE A 175 6.69 -4.03 -18.67
CA PHE A 175 5.75 -4.77 -17.82
C PHE A 175 4.28 -4.40 -18.02
N ALA A 176 3.96 -3.35 -18.76
CA ALA A 176 2.60 -2.84 -18.89
C ALA A 176 1.60 -3.95 -19.25
N GLY A 177 1.85 -4.68 -20.34
CA GLY A 177 0.99 -5.78 -20.76
C GLY A 177 0.98 -7.00 -19.81
N TRP A 178 1.99 -7.16 -18.96
CA TRP A 178 1.99 -8.20 -17.91
C TRP A 178 1.11 -7.77 -16.73
N LEU A 179 1.24 -6.52 -16.28
CA LEU A 179 0.42 -5.94 -15.21
C LEU A 179 -1.07 -5.92 -15.58
N ASP A 180 -1.39 -5.57 -16.82
CA ASP A 180 -2.77 -5.54 -17.32
C ASP A 180 -3.44 -6.92 -17.37
N ARG A 181 -2.65 -8.00 -17.40
CA ARG A 181 -3.14 -9.38 -17.39
C ARG A 181 -3.37 -9.94 -16.00
N LEU A 182 -2.85 -9.29 -14.96
CA LEU A 182 -3.03 -9.77 -13.59
C LEU A 182 -4.50 -9.63 -13.18
N PRO A 183 -5.06 -10.63 -12.46
CA PRO A 183 -6.36 -10.50 -11.84
C PRO A 183 -6.39 -9.27 -10.94
N ARG A 184 -7.42 -8.44 -11.07
CA ARG A 184 -7.66 -7.31 -10.16
C ARG A 184 -8.66 -7.72 -9.09
N LEU A 185 -8.31 -7.49 -7.84
CA LEU A 185 -9.13 -7.83 -6.68
C LEU A 185 -9.48 -6.55 -5.91
N ALA A 186 -10.78 -6.32 -5.75
CA ALA A 186 -11.35 -5.23 -4.97
C ALA A 186 -12.49 -5.79 -4.10
N GLY A 187 -12.24 -5.97 -2.80
CA GLY A 187 -13.25 -6.45 -1.86
C GLY A 187 -13.58 -7.95 -1.99
N THR A 188 -14.87 -8.27 -2.08
CA THR A 188 -15.34 -9.67 -2.04
C THR A 188 -14.94 -10.36 -3.35
N ALA A 189 -14.06 -11.35 -3.26
CA ALA A 189 -13.45 -12.00 -4.42
C ALA A 189 -14.38 -13.06 -5.05
N ASP A 190 -15.64 -12.69 -5.34
CA ASP A 190 -16.69 -13.61 -5.83
C ASP A 190 -16.32 -14.32 -7.15
N LEU A 191 -15.30 -13.83 -7.86
CA LEU A 191 -14.83 -14.35 -9.14
C LEU A 191 -13.57 -15.23 -9.07
N PHE A 192 -12.93 -15.36 -7.91
CA PHE A 192 -11.71 -16.15 -7.74
C PHE A 192 -11.93 -17.28 -6.72
N LEU A 193 -12.02 -18.53 -7.18
CA LEU A 193 -12.41 -19.69 -6.37
C LEU A 193 -11.51 -19.90 -5.15
N GLU A 194 -10.26 -19.43 -5.21
CA GLU A 194 -9.24 -19.59 -4.18
C GLU A 194 -9.32 -18.56 -3.05
N PHE A 195 -9.94 -17.39 -3.27
CA PHE A 195 -9.98 -16.29 -2.31
C PHE A 195 -11.40 -16.07 -1.79
N ARG A 196 -11.54 -15.86 -0.48
CA ARG A 196 -12.83 -15.53 0.14
C ARG A 196 -13.10 -14.02 0.10
N ASP A 197 -12.10 -13.24 0.48
CA ASP A 197 -12.15 -11.78 0.59
C ASP A 197 -10.72 -11.28 0.43
N VAL A 198 -10.53 -10.18 -0.32
CA VAL A 198 -9.26 -9.46 -0.40
C VAL A 198 -9.55 -7.98 -0.19
N ARG A 199 -8.88 -7.40 0.81
CA ARG A 199 -9.00 -5.99 1.16
C ARG A 199 -7.65 -5.34 1.00
N ALA A 200 -7.64 -4.15 0.42
CA ALA A 200 -6.51 -3.27 0.46
C ALA A 200 -6.94 -1.89 0.92
N ALA A 201 -6.28 -1.39 1.96
CA ALA A 201 -6.59 -0.12 2.58
C ALA A 201 -5.30 0.71 2.73
N ILE A 202 -5.42 2.03 2.63
CA ILE A 202 -4.32 2.96 2.84
C ILE A 202 -4.76 4.13 3.70
N LEU A 203 -3.87 4.56 4.59
CA LEU A 203 -3.98 5.77 5.39
C LEU A 203 -3.41 7.00 4.64
N PRO A 204 -3.80 8.23 5.02
CA PRO A 204 -3.29 9.45 4.39
C PRO A 204 -1.76 9.63 4.46
N ASP A 205 -1.08 8.97 5.40
CA ASP A 205 0.38 9.00 5.56
C ASP A 205 1.11 7.97 4.66
N GLY A 206 0.37 7.19 3.89
CA GLY A 206 0.90 6.17 2.98
C GLY A 206 1.06 4.79 3.61
N GLU A 207 0.71 4.60 4.88
CA GLU A 207 0.64 3.27 5.50
C GLU A 207 -0.45 2.45 4.81
N LEU A 208 -0.09 1.28 4.26
CA LEU A 208 -0.97 0.41 3.51
C LEU A 208 -1.01 -1.00 4.07
N VAL A 209 -2.16 -1.64 3.92
CA VAL A 209 -2.36 -3.05 4.23
C VAL A 209 -3.09 -3.73 3.09
N VAL A 210 -2.65 -4.93 2.74
CA VAL A 210 -3.40 -5.89 1.92
C VAL A 210 -3.62 -7.15 2.72
N SER A 211 -4.86 -7.57 2.87
CA SER A 211 -5.20 -8.76 3.66
C SER A 211 -6.32 -9.57 3.01
N GLY A 212 -6.35 -10.87 3.28
CA GLY A 212 -7.38 -11.71 2.71
C GLY A 212 -7.46 -13.10 3.31
N GLY A 213 -8.63 -13.71 3.16
CA GLY A 213 -8.90 -15.10 3.53
C GLY A 213 -8.89 -16.01 2.30
N LEU A 214 -8.49 -17.27 2.49
CA LEU A 214 -8.44 -18.26 1.42
C LEU A 214 -9.54 -19.32 1.57
N ASN A 215 -10.04 -19.83 0.44
CA ASN A 215 -10.98 -20.94 0.37
C ASN A 215 -10.21 -22.25 0.14
N LEU A 216 -9.58 -22.78 1.19
CA LEU A 216 -8.73 -23.97 1.10
C LEU A 216 -9.35 -25.11 1.92
N ALA A 217 -10.21 -25.91 1.30
CA ALA A 217 -10.84 -27.03 1.99
C ALA A 217 -9.86 -28.16 2.35
N ASP A 218 -8.77 -28.37 1.58
CA ASP A 218 -8.04 -29.66 1.62
C ASP A 218 -6.50 -29.57 1.49
N ALA A 219 -5.88 -28.41 1.73
CA ALA A 219 -4.42 -28.26 1.55
C ALA A 219 -3.65 -28.47 2.88
N PRO A 220 -2.51 -29.20 2.87
CA PRO A 220 -1.72 -29.44 4.08
C PRO A 220 -1.29 -28.12 4.73
N PRO A 221 -1.29 -28.01 6.08
CA PRO A 221 -0.95 -26.79 6.80
C PRO A 221 0.45 -26.33 6.38
N ARG A 222 0.49 -25.19 5.70
CA ARG A 222 1.70 -24.55 5.18
C ARG A 222 1.48 -23.06 5.29
N ARG A 223 2.39 -22.37 5.95
CA ARG A 223 2.34 -20.91 6.09
C ARG A 223 2.54 -20.25 4.73
N MET A 224 1.82 -19.17 4.54
CA MET A 224 1.92 -18.35 3.35
C MET A 224 2.97 -17.27 3.54
N GLU A 225 3.70 -17.02 2.46
CA GLU A 225 4.56 -15.86 2.32
C GLU A 225 3.85 -14.84 1.42
N ALA A 226 3.98 -13.56 1.74
CA ALA A 226 3.42 -12.47 0.97
C ALA A 226 4.49 -11.41 0.70
N MET A 227 4.45 -10.82 -0.49
CA MET A 227 5.27 -9.67 -0.86
C MET A 227 4.53 -8.82 -1.89
N GLY A 228 4.86 -7.53 -1.99
CA GLY A 228 4.22 -6.61 -2.90
C GLY A 228 5.10 -5.47 -3.43
N CYS A 229 4.62 -4.86 -4.51
CA CYS A 229 5.09 -3.57 -5.04
C CYS A 229 3.86 -2.72 -5.37
N ALA A 230 3.91 -1.43 -5.05
CA ALA A 230 2.82 -0.52 -5.40
C ALA A 230 2.96 -0.01 -6.84
N VAL A 231 1.84 0.06 -7.54
CA VAL A 231 1.66 0.76 -8.81
C VAL A 231 0.92 2.06 -8.50
N VAL A 232 1.64 3.17 -8.55
CA VAL A 232 1.16 4.51 -8.23
C VAL A 232 0.84 5.23 -9.53
N ARG A 233 -0.38 5.73 -9.69
CA ARG A 233 -0.79 6.53 -10.85
C ARG A 233 -1.18 7.93 -10.40
N ALA A 234 -0.32 8.90 -10.68
CA ALA A 234 -0.56 10.29 -10.31
C ALA A 234 -1.59 10.95 -11.27
N PRO A 235 -2.41 11.91 -10.81
CA PRO A 235 -3.34 12.63 -11.66
C PRO A 235 -2.62 13.38 -12.78
N GLY A 236 -2.97 13.10 -14.04
CA GLY A 236 -2.35 13.73 -15.20
C GLY A 236 -0.85 13.43 -15.36
N GLY A 237 -0.32 12.48 -14.59
CA GLY A 237 1.08 12.08 -14.59
C GLY A 237 1.27 10.62 -15.03
N ALA A 238 2.53 10.24 -15.14
CA ALA A 238 2.94 8.88 -15.43
C ALA A 238 2.59 7.91 -14.28
N SER A 239 2.35 6.63 -14.61
CA SER A 239 2.33 5.59 -13.57
C SER A 239 3.75 5.36 -13.04
N ALA A 240 3.92 4.79 -11.86
CA ALA A 240 5.21 4.40 -11.31
C ALA A 240 5.07 3.09 -10.55
N VAL A 241 6.10 2.25 -10.59
CA VAL A 241 6.17 1.05 -9.75
C VAL A 241 7.18 1.33 -8.65
N VAL A 242 6.73 1.24 -7.40
CA VAL A 242 7.54 1.56 -6.22
C VAL A 242 7.52 0.40 -5.21
N PRO A 243 8.67 0.09 -4.57
CA PRO A 243 8.71 -0.93 -3.54
C PRO A 243 7.97 -0.45 -2.29
N LEU A 244 7.44 -1.41 -1.51
CA LEU A 244 6.89 -1.12 -0.19
C LEU A 244 8.04 -0.93 0.81
N VAL A 245 8.03 0.20 1.53
CA VAL A 245 8.98 0.46 2.61
C VAL A 245 8.49 -0.26 3.87
N ALA A 246 9.40 -0.80 4.67
CA ALA A 246 9.08 -1.57 5.88
C ALA A 246 8.07 -2.71 5.62
N GLU A 247 8.22 -3.38 4.47
CA GLU A 247 7.39 -4.52 4.08
C GLU A 247 7.41 -5.61 5.16
N SER A 248 6.23 -6.00 5.63
CA SER A 248 6.07 -7.09 6.59
C SER A 248 4.81 -7.88 6.33
N TYR A 249 4.78 -9.16 6.72
CA TYR A 249 3.60 -10.00 6.56
C TYR A 249 3.41 -10.97 7.73
N ALA A 250 2.15 -11.36 7.96
CA ALA A 250 1.81 -12.40 8.93
C ALA A 250 1.88 -13.80 8.26
N PRO A 251 2.63 -14.77 8.81
CA PRO A 251 2.83 -16.07 8.19
C PRO A 251 1.69 -17.04 8.57
N LEU A 252 0.53 -16.88 7.93
CA LEU A 252 -0.72 -17.61 8.23
C LEU A 252 -0.96 -18.76 7.23
N GLU A 253 -1.74 -19.75 7.63
CA GLU A 253 -2.10 -20.90 6.77
C GLU A 253 -3.41 -20.67 6.00
N GLY A 254 -4.42 -20.08 6.65
CA GLY A 254 -5.76 -19.85 6.09
C GLY A 254 -5.99 -18.47 5.45
N GLY A 255 -5.00 -17.60 5.45
CA GLY A 255 -5.11 -16.23 4.93
C GLY A 255 -3.76 -15.53 4.81
N PHE A 256 -3.76 -14.25 4.49
CA PHE A 256 -2.56 -13.41 4.45
C PHE A 256 -2.85 -12.02 5.00
N VAL A 257 -1.80 -11.38 5.51
CA VAL A 257 -1.76 -9.94 5.78
C VAL A 257 -0.38 -9.47 5.35
N LEU A 258 -0.33 -8.44 4.52
CA LEU A 258 0.86 -7.74 4.03
C LEU A 258 0.71 -6.27 4.39
N GLY A 259 1.71 -5.69 5.05
CA GLY A 259 1.76 -4.28 5.40
C GLY A 259 3.01 -3.62 4.85
N GLY A 260 2.95 -2.30 4.66
CA GLY A 260 4.10 -1.50 4.27
C GLY A 260 3.72 -0.03 4.10
N ILE A 261 4.69 0.78 3.68
CA ILE A 261 4.49 2.21 3.43
C ILE A 261 4.77 2.50 1.96
N VAL A 262 3.87 3.27 1.34
CA VAL A 262 4.04 3.79 -0.02
C VAL A 262 4.09 5.31 0.00
N ALA A 263 5.15 5.88 -0.56
CA ALA A 263 5.21 7.32 -0.81
C ALA A 263 4.53 7.62 -2.15
N ALA A 264 3.35 8.21 -2.11
CA ALA A 264 2.59 8.60 -3.29
C ALA A 264 2.20 10.08 -3.24
N PRO A 265 2.20 10.80 -4.37
CA PRO A 265 1.61 12.14 -4.44
C PRO A 265 0.13 12.11 -4.03
N PRO A 266 -0.41 13.23 -3.49
CA PRO A 266 -1.84 13.37 -3.25
C PRO A 266 -2.68 13.04 -4.48
N ASP A 267 -3.88 12.51 -4.25
CA ASP A 267 -4.86 12.13 -5.29
C ASP A 267 -4.39 11.03 -6.25
N SER A 268 -3.26 10.37 -5.98
CA SER A 268 -2.79 9.24 -6.78
C SER A 268 -3.70 8.01 -6.58
N THR A 269 -3.96 7.29 -7.66
CA THR A 269 -4.54 5.94 -7.57
C THR A 269 -3.42 4.94 -7.26
N ILE A 270 -3.67 4.04 -6.32
CA ILE A 270 -2.66 3.06 -5.89
C ILE A 270 -3.26 1.66 -6.05
N GLU A 271 -2.52 0.78 -6.72
CA GLU A 271 -2.74 -0.66 -6.70
C GLU A 271 -1.51 -1.34 -6.12
N VAL A 272 -1.65 -2.53 -5.54
CA VAL A 272 -0.50 -3.33 -5.10
C VAL A 272 -0.43 -4.61 -5.91
N VAL A 273 0.66 -4.83 -6.63
CA VAL A 273 0.98 -6.14 -7.18
C VAL A 273 1.40 -7.01 -6.01
N VAL A 274 0.64 -8.07 -5.73
CA VAL A 274 0.92 -8.99 -4.63
C VAL A 274 1.34 -10.33 -5.20
N GLN A 275 2.41 -10.89 -4.65
CA GLN A 275 2.74 -12.31 -4.77
C GLN A 275 2.44 -13.01 -3.44
N LEU A 276 1.65 -14.07 -3.51
CA LEU A 276 1.45 -15.01 -2.41
C LEU A 276 2.10 -16.34 -2.75
N ARG A 277 2.80 -16.96 -1.79
CA ARG A 277 3.41 -18.28 -1.97
C ARG A 277 3.04 -19.19 -0.82
N ARG A 278 2.56 -20.40 -1.13
CA ARG A 278 2.29 -21.46 -0.15
C ARG A 278 2.79 -22.79 -0.68
N GLY A 279 3.96 -23.21 -0.18
CA GLY A 279 4.62 -24.39 -0.73
C GLY A 279 4.95 -24.20 -2.20
N ASP A 280 4.49 -25.12 -3.04
CA ASP A 280 4.74 -25.11 -4.49
C ASP A 280 3.69 -24.31 -5.28
N ARG A 281 2.68 -23.76 -4.59
CA ARG A 281 1.67 -22.88 -5.19
C ARG A 281 2.05 -21.42 -4.98
N ALA A 282 1.87 -20.62 -6.03
CA ALA A 282 1.97 -19.18 -5.96
C ALA A 282 0.79 -18.53 -6.69
N TRP A 283 0.39 -17.38 -6.20
CA TRP A 283 -0.66 -16.54 -6.78
C TRP A 283 -0.12 -15.14 -6.98
N TRP A 284 -0.59 -14.48 -8.04
CA TRP A 284 -0.28 -13.08 -8.29
C TRP A 284 -1.54 -12.35 -8.71
N PHE A 285 -1.70 -11.14 -8.21
CA PHE A 285 -2.85 -10.28 -8.49
C PHE A 285 -2.49 -8.82 -8.21
N LEU A 286 -3.34 -7.92 -8.72
CA LEU A 286 -3.38 -6.51 -8.35
C LEU A 286 -4.48 -6.31 -7.32
N ALA A 287 -4.13 -5.78 -6.15
CA ALA A 287 -5.09 -5.36 -5.14
C ALA A 287 -5.41 -3.87 -5.33
N GLU A 288 -6.68 -3.54 -5.53
CA GLU A 288 -7.11 -2.14 -5.62
C GLU A 288 -7.17 -1.52 -4.23
N VAL A 289 -6.33 -0.50 -3.99
CA VAL A 289 -6.21 0.12 -2.67
C VAL A 289 -7.24 1.22 -2.53
N SER A 290 -8.03 1.16 -1.46
CA SER A 290 -8.99 2.21 -1.11
C SER A 290 -8.48 3.04 0.08
N PRO A 291 -8.58 4.38 0.04
CA PRO A 291 -8.40 5.19 1.24
C PRO A 291 -9.40 4.75 2.32
N ALA A 292 -8.92 4.60 3.56
CA ALA A 292 -9.76 4.17 4.68
C ALA A 292 -9.50 5.00 5.93
N PRO A 293 -10.53 5.31 6.74
CA PRO A 293 -10.32 5.86 8.06
C PRO A 293 -9.59 4.84 8.95
N LEU A 294 -8.85 5.33 9.94
CA LEU A 294 -8.00 4.48 10.77
C LEU A 294 -8.69 3.23 11.36
N PRO A 295 -9.92 3.30 11.90
CA PRO A 295 -10.56 2.09 12.44
C PRO A 295 -10.79 1.01 11.39
N ASP A 296 -11.10 1.38 10.15
CA ASP A 296 -11.33 0.44 9.06
C ASP A 296 -10.01 -0.17 8.56
N PHE A 297 -8.96 0.66 8.48
CA PHE A 297 -7.60 0.21 8.21
C PHE A 297 -7.13 -0.81 9.26
N LEU A 298 -7.29 -0.48 10.55
CA LEU A 298 -6.94 -1.38 11.65
C LEU A 298 -7.77 -2.67 11.61
N SER A 299 -9.06 -2.56 11.30
CA SER A 299 -9.92 -3.73 11.11
C SER A 299 -9.39 -4.66 10.03
N ALA A 300 -8.89 -4.12 8.90
CA ALA A 300 -8.32 -4.92 7.82
C ALA A 300 -7.11 -5.76 8.25
N LEU A 301 -6.32 -5.33 9.25
CA LEU A 301 -5.22 -6.11 9.82
C LEU A 301 -5.70 -7.37 10.56
N SER A 302 -6.94 -7.39 11.06
CA SER A 302 -7.48 -8.46 11.91
C SER A 302 -8.22 -9.58 11.16
N LEU A 303 -8.32 -9.50 9.83
CA LEU A 303 -9.06 -10.45 8.99
C LEU A 303 -10.49 -10.73 9.52
N PRO A 304 -11.36 -9.71 9.64
CA PRO A 304 -12.60 -9.78 10.41
C PRO A 304 -13.66 -10.74 9.84
N ARG A 305 -13.47 -11.25 8.61
CA ARG A 305 -14.36 -12.20 7.91
C ARG A 305 -13.71 -13.57 7.64
N THR A 306 -12.54 -13.81 8.21
CA THR A 306 -11.81 -15.06 8.06
C THR A 306 -11.84 -15.82 9.38
N GLU A 307 -12.33 -17.06 9.35
CA GLU A 307 -12.19 -17.96 10.48
C GLU A 307 -10.73 -18.41 10.56
N LEU A 308 -10.07 -18.10 11.66
CA LEU A 308 -8.67 -18.44 11.88
C LEU A 308 -8.57 -19.67 12.77
N SER A 309 -7.68 -20.59 12.40
CA SER A 309 -7.25 -21.65 13.30
C SER A 309 -6.57 -21.04 14.54
N ALA A 310 -6.52 -21.76 15.66
CA ALA A 310 -5.83 -21.27 16.85
C ALA A 310 -4.34 -20.91 16.61
N PRO A 311 -3.57 -21.69 15.83
CA PRO A 311 -2.22 -21.30 15.43
C PRO A 311 -2.16 -20.00 14.59
N ASP A 312 -3.05 -19.83 13.62
CA ASP A 312 -3.09 -18.62 12.79
C ASP A 312 -3.50 -17.39 13.61
N ALA A 313 -4.48 -17.54 14.51
CA ALA A 313 -4.87 -16.46 15.41
C ALA A 313 -3.70 -16.01 16.29
N ALA A 314 -2.91 -16.95 16.83
CA ALA A 314 -1.73 -16.64 17.63
C ALA A 314 -0.61 -15.98 16.80
N ALA A 315 -0.35 -16.47 15.58
CA ALA A 315 0.64 -15.90 14.68
C ALA A 315 0.27 -14.47 14.25
N LEU A 316 -1.00 -14.25 13.88
CA LEU A 316 -1.51 -12.93 13.55
C LEU A 316 -1.45 -11.99 14.77
N GLN A 317 -1.79 -12.49 15.96
CA GLN A 317 -1.73 -11.70 17.18
C GLN A 317 -0.30 -11.24 17.50
N ALA A 318 0.70 -12.12 17.33
CA ALA A 318 2.10 -11.76 17.54
C ALA A 318 2.56 -10.68 16.54
N TRP A 319 2.31 -10.91 15.25
CA TRP A 319 2.64 -9.95 14.19
C TRP A 319 1.94 -8.59 14.42
N LEU A 320 0.66 -8.61 14.79
CA LEU A 320 -0.11 -7.39 15.04
C LEU A 320 0.45 -6.59 16.21
N ARG A 321 0.88 -7.24 17.30
CA ARG A 321 1.53 -6.53 18.43
C ARG A 321 2.79 -5.80 17.98
N ASP A 322 3.61 -6.44 17.14
CA ASP A 322 4.84 -5.84 16.64
C ASP A 322 4.55 -4.66 15.71
N ALA A 323 3.62 -4.83 14.76
CA ALA A 323 3.20 -3.77 13.83
C ALA A 323 2.62 -2.54 14.56
N LEU A 324 1.70 -2.76 15.52
CA LEU A 324 1.09 -1.67 16.29
C LEU A 324 2.11 -0.98 17.21
N SER A 325 3.08 -1.71 17.75
CA SER A 325 4.18 -1.17 18.56
C SER A 325 5.11 -0.29 17.73
N GLU A 326 5.47 -0.72 16.52
CA GLU A 326 6.26 0.08 15.58
C GLU A 326 5.52 1.36 15.18
N ARG A 327 4.24 1.23 14.82
CA ARG A 327 3.38 2.39 14.51
C ARG A 327 3.29 3.37 15.68
N SER A 328 3.09 2.87 16.90
CA SER A 328 3.06 3.69 18.12
C SER A 328 4.37 4.45 18.31
N ARG A 329 5.52 3.79 18.10
CA ARG A 329 6.85 4.41 18.21
C ARG A 329 7.05 5.50 17.17
N ALA A 330 6.63 5.27 15.92
CA ALA A 330 6.73 6.24 14.84
C ALA A 330 5.89 7.51 15.13
N LEU A 331 4.71 7.34 15.73
CA LEU A 331 3.78 8.43 16.02
C LEU A 331 4.03 9.13 17.35
N GLN A 332 4.79 8.53 18.27
CA GLN A 332 4.97 9.06 19.63
C GLN A 332 5.44 10.52 19.65
N GLY A 333 6.47 10.87 18.86
CA GLY A 333 6.98 12.24 18.80
C GLY A 333 5.97 13.24 18.22
N TYR A 334 5.19 12.80 17.23
CA TYR A 334 4.16 13.62 16.59
C TYR A 334 2.99 13.87 17.55
N LEU A 335 2.45 12.82 18.17
CA LEU A 335 1.29 12.89 19.07
C LEU A 335 1.62 13.60 20.38
N SER A 336 2.79 13.34 20.99
CA SER A 336 3.20 14.05 22.21
C SER A 336 3.51 15.54 21.98
N GLY A 337 3.79 15.93 20.74
CA GLY A 337 3.90 17.33 20.34
C GLY A 337 2.54 18.03 20.16
N MET A 338 1.44 17.29 20.07
CA MET A 338 0.09 17.85 19.93
C MET A 338 -0.49 18.24 21.28
N SER A 339 -0.34 19.51 21.67
CA SER A 339 -0.99 20.02 22.88
C SER A 339 -2.42 20.48 22.59
N LEU A 340 -3.40 19.77 23.12
CA LEU A 340 -4.77 20.27 23.20
C LEU A 340 -4.89 21.19 24.41
N SER A 341 -5.15 22.48 24.17
CA SER A 341 -5.39 23.44 25.25
C SER A 341 -6.75 24.09 25.06
N GLY A 342 -7.60 23.97 26.08
CA GLY A 342 -8.86 24.70 26.16
C GLY A 342 -8.62 26.10 26.71
N SER A 343 -9.10 27.11 26.01
CA SER A 343 -9.21 28.48 26.54
C SER A 343 -10.60 29.02 26.26
N PRO A 344 -11.14 29.93 27.09
CA PRO A 344 -12.42 30.55 26.78
C PRO A 344 -12.38 31.25 25.42
N ALA A 345 -13.47 31.13 24.64
CA ALA A 345 -13.59 31.80 23.35
C ALA A 345 -13.50 33.32 23.52
N GLU A 346 -12.74 33.98 22.65
CA GLU A 346 -12.68 35.43 22.61
C GLU A 346 -13.98 36.00 22.00
N PRO A 347 -14.46 37.18 22.46
CA PRO A 347 -15.59 37.83 21.85
C PRO A 347 -15.36 38.09 20.36
N GLY A 348 -16.34 37.74 19.53
CA GLY A 348 -16.23 37.87 18.09
C GLY A 348 -15.45 36.74 17.42
N GLY A 349 -15.18 35.63 18.11
CA GLY A 349 -14.60 34.42 17.53
C GLY A 349 -15.55 33.68 16.57
N THR A 350 -15.13 32.47 16.16
CA THR A 350 -15.92 31.58 15.29
C THR A 350 -16.52 30.43 16.10
N ALA A 351 -17.81 30.16 15.94
CA ALA A 351 -18.43 28.92 16.41
C ALA A 351 -18.33 27.86 15.30
N LEU A 352 -17.80 26.68 15.61
CA LEU A 352 -17.79 25.52 14.72
C LEU A 352 -18.78 24.49 15.25
N LEU A 353 -19.98 24.46 14.69
CA LEU A 353 -21.00 23.48 15.04
C LEU A 353 -20.93 22.28 14.10
N PHE A 354 -20.70 21.10 14.67
CA PHE A 354 -20.62 19.85 13.92
C PHE A 354 -21.68 18.84 14.37
N GLY A 355 -22.03 17.92 13.46
CA GLY A 355 -23.02 16.89 13.70
C GLY A 355 -24.47 17.39 13.69
N VAL A 356 -24.76 18.50 13.01
CA VAL A 356 -26.12 19.06 12.88
C VAL A 356 -26.92 18.20 11.89
N ASN A 357 -27.39 17.04 12.35
CA ASN A 357 -27.95 16.00 11.48
C ASN A 357 -29.48 15.94 11.50
N ASP A 358 -30.14 16.52 12.50
CA ASP A 358 -31.59 16.49 12.65
C ASP A 358 -32.21 17.88 12.84
N GLU A 359 -33.53 17.96 12.72
CA GLU A 359 -34.28 19.21 12.83
C GLU A 359 -34.37 19.74 14.27
N TYR A 360 -34.16 18.90 15.27
CA TYR A 360 -34.19 19.31 16.67
C TYR A 360 -32.97 20.17 17.00
N ALA A 361 -31.78 19.78 16.55
CA ALA A 361 -30.56 20.59 16.65
C ALA A 361 -30.74 21.99 16.03
N ALA A 362 -31.41 22.06 14.87
CA ALA A 362 -31.72 23.34 14.21
C ALA A 362 -32.66 24.25 15.05
N ARG A 363 -33.63 23.66 15.74
CA ARG A 363 -34.55 24.40 16.63
C ARG A 363 -33.83 24.92 17.87
N VAL A 364 -32.99 24.10 18.48
CA VAL A 364 -32.17 24.49 19.64
C VAL A 364 -31.20 25.60 19.25
N LEU A 365 -30.58 25.51 18.07
CA LEU A 365 -29.72 26.58 17.55
C LEU A 365 -30.50 27.89 17.38
N ALA A 366 -31.73 27.84 16.86
CA ALA A 366 -32.56 29.03 16.72
C ALA A 366 -32.95 29.64 18.07
N LEU A 367 -33.14 28.81 19.11
CA LEU A 367 -33.40 29.26 20.48
C LEU A 367 -32.18 29.98 21.08
N LEU A 368 -30.99 29.41 20.90
CA LEU A 368 -29.72 29.97 21.42
C LEU A 368 -29.11 31.06 20.52
N ALA A 369 -29.71 31.33 19.36
CA ALA A 369 -29.18 32.27 18.37
C ALA A 369 -28.84 33.66 18.96
N PRO A 370 -29.69 34.30 19.79
CA PRO A 370 -29.35 35.61 20.35
C PRO A 370 -28.09 35.57 21.21
N ASP A 371 -27.91 34.52 22.03
CA ASP A 371 -26.72 34.38 22.87
C ASP A 371 -25.46 34.13 22.03
N LEU A 372 -25.57 33.33 20.98
CA LEU A 372 -24.47 33.06 20.05
C LEU A 372 -24.07 34.33 19.26
N GLU A 373 -25.03 35.15 18.83
CA GLU A 373 -24.80 36.43 18.14
C GLU A 373 -24.02 37.44 18.98
N THR A 374 -24.18 37.41 20.31
CA THR A 374 -23.41 38.29 21.20
C THR A 374 -21.97 37.83 21.41
N ARG A 375 -21.65 36.57 21.11
CA ARG A 375 -20.37 35.92 21.44
C ARG A 375 -19.50 35.67 20.20
N PHE A 376 -20.12 35.37 19.07
CA PHE A 376 -19.45 34.98 17.84
C PHE A 376 -19.77 35.95 16.71
N SER A 377 -18.76 36.30 15.92
CA SER A 377 -18.94 37.06 14.69
C SER A 377 -19.28 36.16 13.50
N ARG A 378 -18.95 34.87 13.63
CA ARG A 378 -19.04 33.87 12.58
C ARG A 378 -19.48 32.52 13.14
N ILE A 379 -20.28 31.79 12.39
CA ILE A 379 -20.63 30.40 12.64
C ILE A 379 -20.41 29.55 11.40
N VAL A 380 -19.79 28.39 11.57
CA VAL A 380 -19.61 27.36 10.56
C VAL A 380 -20.39 26.13 11.00
N LEU A 381 -21.23 25.60 10.11
CA LEU A 381 -22.15 24.49 10.38
C LEU A 381 -21.84 23.32 9.46
N SER A 382 -21.72 22.11 10.00
CA SER A 382 -21.70 20.86 9.24
C SER A 382 -22.76 19.85 9.70
N GLY A 383 -23.24 19.04 8.75
CA GLY A 383 -24.20 17.97 8.98
C GLY A 383 -25.43 18.05 8.06
N ALA A 384 -26.19 16.95 8.01
CA ALA A 384 -27.29 16.78 7.05
C ALA A 384 -28.42 17.83 7.17
N ALA A 385 -28.57 18.47 8.33
CA ALA A 385 -29.56 19.51 8.60
C ALA A 385 -28.96 20.93 8.72
N ALA A 386 -27.64 21.09 8.50
CA ALA A 386 -26.92 22.35 8.68
C ALA A 386 -27.52 23.52 7.86
N GLY A 387 -27.89 23.28 6.60
CA GLY A 387 -28.51 24.30 5.74
C GLY A 387 -29.85 24.81 6.28
N ARG A 388 -30.68 23.92 6.86
CA ARG A 388 -31.95 24.31 7.50
C ARG A 388 -31.70 25.08 8.80
N ALA A 389 -30.71 24.66 9.59
CA ALA A 389 -30.30 25.35 10.81
C ALA A 389 -29.79 26.78 10.51
N ALA A 390 -28.97 26.91 9.47
CA ALA A 390 -28.43 28.18 9.00
C ALA A 390 -29.51 29.18 8.58
N ALA A 391 -30.61 28.71 7.97
CA ALA A 391 -31.69 29.58 7.51
C ALA A 391 -32.32 30.43 8.64
N ALA A 392 -32.32 29.94 9.88
CA ALA A 392 -32.80 30.70 11.02
C ALA A 392 -31.86 31.87 11.37
N LEU A 393 -30.54 31.64 11.34
CA LEU A 393 -29.51 32.64 11.62
C LEU A 393 -29.37 33.66 10.47
N LEU A 394 -29.41 33.18 9.22
CA LEU A 394 -29.34 34.03 8.03
C LEU A 394 -30.48 35.06 7.97
N ARG A 395 -31.70 34.70 8.40
CA ARG A 395 -32.83 35.63 8.47
C ARG A 395 -32.61 36.77 9.47
N ARG A 396 -31.78 36.56 10.49
CA ARG A 396 -31.48 37.56 11.52
C ARG A 396 -30.37 38.51 11.08
N GLY A 397 -29.40 38.01 10.31
CA GLY A 397 -28.37 38.82 9.64
C GLY A 397 -27.32 39.46 10.56
N ALA A 398 -27.19 38.98 11.80
CA ALA A 398 -26.30 39.56 12.81
C ALA A 398 -24.88 38.94 12.85
N MET A 399 -24.67 37.80 12.18
CA MET A 399 -23.38 37.10 12.11
C MET A 399 -23.13 36.53 10.71
N GLU A 400 -21.87 36.26 10.36
CA GLU A 400 -21.53 35.48 9.16
C GLU A 400 -21.90 34.00 9.39
N VAL A 401 -22.65 33.40 8.47
CA VAL A 401 -23.08 31.99 8.56
C VAL A 401 -22.55 31.24 7.33
N VAL A 402 -21.75 30.20 7.58
CA VAL A 402 -21.24 29.31 6.54
C VAL A 402 -21.72 27.89 6.79
N VAL A 403 -22.11 27.20 5.71
CA VAL A 403 -22.58 25.82 5.74
C VAL A 403 -21.68 24.99 4.86
N GLU A 404 -21.10 23.95 5.43
CA GLU A 404 -20.26 22.99 4.73
C GLU A 404 -20.92 21.62 4.69
N GLY A 405 -20.59 20.84 3.66
CA GLY A 405 -21.18 19.51 3.42
C GLY A 405 -20.75 18.47 4.44
N ASP A 406 -19.51 18.57 4.93
CA ASP A 406 -18.87 17.64 5.87
C ASP A 406 -18.07 18.40 6.95
N ALA A 407 -17.62 17.68 7.97
CA ALA A 407 -16.87 18.26 9.08
C ALA A 407 -15.43 18.64 8.70
N GLU A 408 -14.81 17.95 7.75
CA GLU A 408 -13.49 18.26 7.21
C GLU A 408 -13.48 19.64 6.52
N GLY A 409 -14.47 19.89 5.66
CA GLY A 409 -14.69 21.19 5.01
C GLY A 409 -14.99 22.28 6.04
N ALA A 410 -15.85 22.00 7.02
CA ALA A 410 -16.15 22.95 8.09
C ALA A 410 -14.92 23.30 8.94
N LEU A 411 -14.09 22.32 9.27
CA LEU A 411 -12.84 22.51 9.99
C LEU A 411 -11.88 23.39 9.16
N ALA A 412 -11.74 23.12 7.87
CA ALA A 412 -10.88 23.88 6.96
C ALA A 412 -11.37 25.33 6.77
N VAL A 413 -12.68 25.56 6.75
CA VAL A 413 -13.28 26.91 6.65
C VAL A 413 -13.15 27.69 7.95
N ALA A 414 -13.35 27.04 9.09
CA ALA A 414 -13.13 27.64 10.40
C ALA A 414 -11.66 28.04 10.60
N ALA A 415 -10.71 27.22 10.11
CA ALA A 415 -9.27 27.49 10.18
C ALA A 415 -8.83 28.74 9.40
N ARG A 416 -9.59 29.16 8.37
CA ARG A 416 -9.30 30.39 7.60
C ARG A 416 -9.75 31.67 8.31
N GLY A 417 -10.53 31.56 9.39
CA GLY A 417 -10.92 32.70 10.21
C GLY A 417 -9.76 33.21 11.07
N SER A 418 -9.93 34.41 11.63
CA SER A 418 -9.01 34.95 12.63
C SER A 418 -9.50 34.64 14.05
N GLY A 419 -8.58 34.40 14.98
CA GLY A 419 -8.87 34.29 16.42
C GLY A 419 -9.20 32.87 16.89
N THR A 420 -10.09 32.78 17.87
CA THR A 420 -10.49 31.51 18.49
C THR A 420 -11.69 30.87 17.80
N VAL A 421 -11.68 29.55 17.70
CA VAL A 421 -12.77 28.70 17.21
C VAL A 421 -13.30 27.89 18.38
N ALA A 422 -14.58 28.06 18.71
CA ALA A 422 -15.27 27.23 19.69
C ALA A 422 -15.91 26.01 18.99
N PRO A 423 -15.32 24.80 19.10
CA PRO A 423 -15.95 23.57 18.62
C PRO A 423 -17.13 23.21 19.52
N ILE A 424 -18.31 23.06 18.91
CA ILE A 424 -19.56 22.75 19.62
C ILE A 424 -20.17 21.52 18.96
N ASP A 425 -20.21 20.42 19.71
CA ASP A 425 -21.01 19.27 19.29
C ASP A 425 -22.51 19.52 19.56
N THR A 426 -23.35 18.78 18.84
CA THR A 426 -24.81 18.93 18.94
C THR A 426 -25.35 18.55 20.33
N ALA A 427 -24.71 17.62 21.06
CA ALA A 427 -25.14 17.24 22.40
C ALA A 427 -24.88 18.37 23.41
N ALA A 428 -23.70 18.98 23.36
CA ALA A 428 -23.33 20.13 24.17
C ALA A 428 -24.25 21.34 23.92
N LEU A 429 -24.66 21.56 22.67
CA LEU A 429 -25.65 22.59 22.32
C LEU A 429 -27.00 22.34 23.01
N VAL A 430 -27.47 21.10 22.99
CA VAL A 430 -28.74 20.69 23.64
C VAL A 430 -28.63 20.81 25.15
N ASP A 431 -27.54 20.32 25.75
CA ASP A 431 -27.31 20.40 27.19
C ASP A 431 -27.26 21.85 27.66
N ALA A 432 -26.55 22.73 26.94
CA ALA A 432 -26.50 24.15 27.28
C ALA A 432 -27.88 24.84 27.23
N ALA A 433 -28.74 24.43 26.29
CA ALA A 433 -30.12 24.91 26.22
C ALA A 433 -30.99 24.40 27.37
N ILE A 434 -30.86 23.13 27.74
CA ILE A 434 -31.60 22.51 28.86
C ILE A 434 -31.17 23.14 30.20
N GLU A 435 -29.86 23.33 30.39
CA GLU A 435 -29.26 23.90 31.61
C GLU A 435 -29.44 25.43 31.69
N GLY A 436 -29.84 26.09 30.60
CA GLY A 436 -29.93 27.55 30.52
C GLY A 436 -28.57 28.24 30.67
N ASN A 437 -27.48 27.58 30.28
CA ASN A 437 -26.11 28.06 30.43
C ASN A 437 -25.33 28.05 29.09
N PRO A 438 -25.65 28.96 28.16
CA PRO A 438 -24.93 29.07 26.88
C PRO A 438 -23.45 29.43 27.04
N GLY A 439 -23.03 29.93 28.21
CA GLY A 439 -21.63 30.25 28.50
C GLY A 439 -20.70 29.04 28.45
N ARG A 440 -21.23 27.83 28.68
CA ARG A 440 -20.48 26.58 28.59
C ARG A 440 -19.98 26.28 27.16
N LEU A 441 -20.71 26.75 26.14
CA LEU A 441 -20.33 26.58 24.72
C LEU A 441 -19.08 27.39 24.34
N THR A 442 -18.74 28.39 25.14
CA THR A 442 -17.54 29.22 24.97
C THR A 442 -16.40 28.85 25.92
N ALA A 443 -16.56 27.82 26.75
CA ALA A 443 -15.57 27.49 27.78
C ALA A 443 -14.26 26.93 27.19
N ASN A 444 -14.37 26.24 26.05
CA ASN A 444 -13.27 25.55 25.40
C ASN A 444 -13.21 25.93 23.92
N ALA A 445 -12.24 26.76 23.57
CA ALA A 445 -11.95 27.19 22.22
C ALA A 445 -10.50 26.85 21.84
N LEU A 446 -10.33 26.51 20.58
CA LEU A 446 -9.06 26.28 19.91
C LEU A 446 -8.64 27.55 19.18
N ARG A 447 -7.34 27.72 18.93
CA ARG A 447 -6.90 28.74 17.98
C ARG A 447 -7.15 28.25 16.55
N ALA A 448 -7.54 29.14 15.65
CA ALA A 448 -7.75 28.78 14.24
C ALA A 448 -6.50 28.14 13.62
N GLU A 449 -5.30 28.62 13.98
CA GLU A 449 -4.00 28.08 13.55
C GLU A 449 -3.74 26.62 13.97
N SER A 450 -4.45 26.14 15.00
CA SER A 450 -4.31 24.78 15.52
C SER A 450 -5.28 23.78 14.90
N LEU A 451 -6.30 24.24 14.14
CA LEU A 451 -7.27 23.34 13.51
C LEU A 451 -6.68 22.39 12.46
N PRO A 452 -5.69 22.79 11.63
CA PRO A 452 -5.01 21.83 10.74
C PRO A 452 -4.35 20.67 11.49
N TRP A 453 -3.94 20.87 12.74
CA TRP A 453 -3.39 19.78 13.55
C TRP A 453 -4.45 18.76 13.96
N ILE A 454 -5.71 19.17 14.11
CA ILE A 454 -6.82 18.25 14.38
C ILE A 454 -7.09 17.35 13.16
N ALA A 455 -6.98 17.89 11.95
CA ALA A 455 -7.03 17.07 10.74
C ALA A 455 -5.88 16.05 10.69
N GLY A 456 -4.67 16.47 11.08
CA GLY A 456 -3.52 15.57 11.24
C GLY A 456 -3.73 14.50 12.30
N LEU A 457 -4.33 14.85 13.45
CA LEU A 457 -4.68 13.91 14.52
C LEU A 457 -5.73 12.91 14.06
N HIS A 458 -6.75 13.37 13.33
CA HIS A 458 -7.77 12.51 12.73
C HIS A 458 -7.16 11.45 11.80
N ALA A 459 -6.21 11.84 10.95
CA ALA A 459 -5.55 10.90 10.04
C ALA A 459 -4.81 9.77 10.79
N VAL A 460 -4.16 10.08 11.92
CA VAL A 460 -3.28 9.11 12.61
C VAL A 460 -3.91 8.41 13.82
N ALA A 461 -4.97 8.97 14.39
CA ALA A 461 -5.65 8.46 15.60
C ALA A 461 -7.20 8.57 15.53
N GLY A 462 -7.78 8.89 14.37
CA GLY A 462 -9.22 9.13 14.22
C GLY A 462 -10.11 7.97 14.68
N THR A 463 -11.29 8.32 15.17
CA THR A 463 -12.29 7.38 15.72
C THR A 463 -13.46 7.14 14.76
N GLY A 464 -13.22 7.17 13.45
CA GLY A 464 -14.25 7.01 12.43
C GLY A 464 -14.38 8.29 11.62
N THR A 465 -15.50 9.01 11.73
CA THR A 465 -15.69 10.28 11.05
C THR A 465 -14.97 11.43 11.73
N MET A 466 -14.77 12.54 11.02
CA MET A 466 -14.20 13.76 11.60
C MET A 466 -15.07 14.31 12.75
N GLU A 467 -16.41 14.22 12.67
CA GLU A 467 -17.29 14.63 13.77
C GLU A 467 -17.03 13.84 15.04
N ALA A 468 -16.84 12.52 14.94
CA ALA A 468 -16.54 11.68 16.09
C ALA A 468 -15.18 12.05 16.72
N THR A 469 -14.21 12.41 15.87
CA THR A 469 -12.89 12.86 16.32
C THR A 469 -12.98 14.23 17.01
N MET A 470 -13.74 15.17 16.44
CA MET A 470 -13.99 16.49 17.03
C MET A 470 -14.74 16.40 18.37
N GLY A 471 -15.77 15.56 18.46
CA GLY A 471 -16.49 15.33 19.71
C GLY A 471 -15.58 14.79 20.81
N ARG A 472 -14.65 13.90 20.46
CA ARG A 472 -13.63 13.40 21.37
C ARG A 472 -12.66 14.49 21.83
N VAL A 473 -12.19 15.34 20.91
CA VAL A 473 -11.34 16.50 21.24
C VAL A 473 -12.06 17.45 22.19
N VAL A 474 -13.32 17.79 21.93
CA VAL A 474 -14.15 18.65 22.79
C VAL A 474 -14.27 18.06 24.21
N ALA A 475 -14.57 16.77 24.31
CA ALA A 475 -14.68 16.10 25.61
C ALA A 475 -13.36 16.10 26.38
N MET A 476 -12.23 15.85 25.69
CA MET A 476 -10.90 15.91 26.30
C MET A 476 -10.54 17.32 26.79
N MET A 477 -10.84 18.36 26.00
CA MET A 477 -10.66 19.76 26.43
C MET A 477 -11.54 20.12 27.62
N ALA A 478 -12.72 19.49 27.75
CA ALA A 478 -13.59 19.62 28.92
C ALA A 478 -13.12 18.82 30.15
N GLY A 479 -11.96 18.16 30.08
CA GLY A 479 -11.36 17.42 31.19
C GLY A 479 -11.80 15.96 31.29
N VAL A 480 -12.53 15.44 30.30
CA VAL A 480 -12.86 14.01 30.25
C VAL A 480 -11.61 13.22 29.87
N ASP A 481 -11.30 12.19 30.66
CA ASP A 481 -10.19 11.29 30.36
C ASP A 481 -10.39 10.59 29.00
N ALA A 482 -9.37 10.64 28.15
CA ALA A 482 -9.35 9.94 26.88
C ALA A 482 -9.65 8.44 27.06
N SER A 483 -9.13 7.81 28.10
CA SER A 483 -9.32 6.37 28.33
C SER A 483 -10.80 5.97 28.53
N ALA A 484 -11.61 6.91 29.05
CA ALA A 484 -13.03 6.74 29.35
C ALA A 484 -13.95 7.01 28.15
N LEU A 485 -13.44 7.67 27.11
CA LEU A 485 -14.21 8.00 25.92
C LEU A 485 -14.36 6.76 25.01
N PRO A 486 -15.56 6.52 24.44
CA PRO A 486 -15.84 5.34 23.64
C PRO A 486 -14.91 5.26 22.41
N MET A 487 -14.58 4.03 22.04
CA MET A 487 -13.85 3.71 20.81
C MET A 487 -14.78 3.09 19.78
N PRO A 488 -14.46 3.19 18.48
CA PRO A 488 -15.15 2.44 17.45
C PRO A 488 -15.18 0.95 17.79
N ALA A 489 -16.33 0.32 17.61
CA ALA A 489 -16.49 -1.10 17.89
C ALA A 489 -15.51 -1.91 17.02
N GLN A 490 -14.64 -2.66 17.68
CA GLN A 490 -13.77 -3.64 17.04
C GLN A 490 -14.36 -5.05 17.18
N ARG A 491 -13.74 -6.04 16.53
CA ARG A 491 -14.11 -7.44 16.69
C ARG A 491 -14.10 -7.83 18.18
N PRO A 492 -15.07 -8.61 18.69
CA PRO A 492 -15.20 -8.89 20.12
C PRO A 492 -14.21 -9.96 20.64
N ASP A 493 -13.05 -10.08 20.01
CA ASP A 493 -12.07 -11.15 20.25
C ASP A 493 -10.70 -10.55 20.62
N PRO A 494 -9.68 -11.37 20.93
CA PRO A 494 -8.36 -10.86 21.31
C PRO A 494 -7.69 -9.96 20.27
N LEU A 495 -7.94 -10.17 18.98
CA LEU A 495 -7.38 -9.32 17.92
C LEU A 495 -8.04 -7.93 17.92
N GLY A 496 -9.38 -7.86 17.99
CA GLY A 496 -10.06 -6.57 18.12
C GLY A 496 -9.79 -5.86 19.45
N GLY A 497 -9.50 -6.62 20.51
CA GLY A 497 -8.98 -6.09 21.78
C GLY A 497 -7.68 -5.31 21.60
N LEU A 498 -6.70 -5.90 20.90
CA LEU A 498 -5.42 -5.24 20.62
C LEU A 498 -5.58 -3.96 19.78
N LEU A 499 -6.45 -3.98 18.76
CA LEU A 499 -6.73 -2.79 17.95
C LEU A 499 -7.35 -1.67 18.78
N SER A 500 -8.28 -2.03 19.68
CA SER A 500 -8.94 -1.08 20.59
C SER A 500 -7.95 -0.50 21.60
N GLU A 501 -7.07 -1.33 22.17
CA GLU A 501 -6.02 -0.91 23.08
C GLU A 501 -5.03 0.04 22.39
N HIS A 502 -4.64 -0.27 21.16
CA HIS A 502 -3.77 0.60 20.36
C HIS A 502 -4.41 1.95 20.07
N LEU A 503 -5.66 1.96 19.57
CA LEU A 503 -6.40 3.22 19.35
C LEU A 503 -6.48 4.05 20.63
N ARG A 504 -6.78 3.42 21.77
CA ARG A 504 -6.78 4.09 23.07
C ARG A 504 -5.42 4.68 23.41
N GLY A 505 -4.35 3.88 23.27
CA GLY A 505 -2.98 4.32 23.54
C GLY A 505 -2.56 5.52 22.70
N LEU A 506 -2.96 5.61 21.42
CA LEU A 506 -2.68 6.79 20.59
C LEU A 506 -3.30 8.07 21.16
N TRP A 507 -4.53 8.00 21.68
CA TRP A 507 -5.17 9.15 22.30
C TRP A 507 -4.57 9.51 23.66
N GLU A 508 -4.10 8.53 24.42
CA GLU A 508 -3.39 8.76 25.69
C GLU A 508 -2.04 9.47 25.48
N MET A 509 -1.44 9.37 24.28
CA MET A 509 -0.21 10.08 23.93
C MET A 509 -0.43 11.58 23.66
N VAL A 510 -1.68 12.03 23.48
CA VAL A 510 -2.00 13.44 23.17
C VAL A 510 -2.13 14.23 24.48
N PRO A 511 -1.19 15.13 24.81
CA PRO A 511 -1.28 15.93 26.02
C PRO A 511 -2.45 16.92 25.97
N VAL A 512 -3.21 16.97 27.07
CA VAL A 512 -4.22 18.00 27.31
C VAL A 512 -3.68 18.95 28.38
N THR A 513 -3.42 20.20 28.00
CA THR A 513 -2.94 21.23 28.93
C THR A 513 -4.09 22.17 29.31
N GLY A 514 -4.24 22.46 30.61
CA GLY A 514 -5.27 23.37 31.11
C GLY A 514 -6.49 22.74 31.80
N SER A 515 -6.48 21.43 32.10
CA SER A 515 -7.53 20.85 32.94
C SER A 515 -7.50 21.48 34.35
N PRO A 516 -8.58 22.13 34.83
CA PRO A 516 -8.64 22.54 36.22
C PRO A 516 -8.64 21.27 37.08
N ARG A 517 -7.69 21.16 38.00
CA ARG A 517 -7.77 20.19 39.10
C ARG A 517 -8.93 20.52 40.02
#